data_AF-A0A417T2I0-F1
#
_entry.id   AF-A0A417T2I0-F1
#
_cell.length_a   1.000
_cell.length_b   1.000
_cell.length_c   1.000
_cell.angle_alpha   90.00
_cell.angle_beta   90.00
_cell.angle_gamma   90.00
#
_symmetry.space_group_name_H-M   'P 1'
#
loop_
_entity.id
_entity.type
_entity.pdbx_description
1 polymer ?
#
loop_
_entity_poly.entity_id
_entity_poly.type
_entity_poly.pdbx_seq_one_letter_code
_entity_poly.pdbx_strand_id
1 'polypeptide(L)'
;MKDKKSKIMLGVIIGLVLVIGVLTAVIISLSGKKDDKTGNDDTVPYVSTEAATESAKDEGEDTSSEESTEAASKDVEMLYYASISDNSSWQENGKNAATKNVIIYNKDKKDVTGWKIELVFASEPELADIWGGKAEVNGDTITVVGYDYTAELKAGGNVNFGFNVKADDVTVKDYRLYINGELYTGTEKKETETEEAEAEAESKKKPEPESGTPVENHGKLSVKGTDLVDKNGDKYQLKGLSTHGMTWFPQYVSEETFKTLRDDWGANLIRLAMYTDTGDSYGYCSGGDKAEIKKLLDDGVGYASDLGMYVIIDWHILNDNNPNNHIEDAKDFFNTVSKEYAEYDNVLYEICNEPNGGTTWTDVKSYAETIIPVIRANDKDAIIIVGTPTWSQDVDIASENPVTGYDNIMYAAHFYAATHKQELRDKISKAIDNGLPVFISEFSICDASGNGAIDYNEADAWFEFIDKYNLSYASWSLSNKAETASLFSSSSTTVSDFSESDISDTGKYIRDKILGN
;
A
#
# COMPACT_ATOMS: atom_id res chain seq x y z
N MET A 1 30.35 35.48 -6.72
CA MET A 1 29.41 34.77 -7.62
C MET A 1 28.55 33.83 -6.78
N LYS A 2 27.48 34.34 -6.16
CA LYS A 2 26.65 33.55 -5.23
C LYS A 2 25.14 33.83 -5.35
N ASP A 3 24.69 34.38 -6.48
CA ASP A 3 23.33 34.97 -6.53
C ASP A 3 22.57 34.75 -7.85
N LYS A 4 22.76 33.60 -8.50
CA LYS A 4 21.98 33.21 -9.70
C LYS A 4 21.28 31.84 -9.63
N LYS A 5 21.55 31.02 -8.61
CA LYS A 5 20.93 29.68 -8.47
C LYS A 5 19.55 29.68 -7.78
N SER A 6 19.14 30.79 -7.15
CA SER A 6 17.86 30.85 -6.41
C SER A 6 16.63 31.23 -7.24
N LYS A 7 16.79 31.68 -8.50
CA LYS A 7 15.67 32.19 -9.32
C LYS A 7 15.16 31.24 -10.41
N ILE A 8 15.78 30.08 -10.58
CA ILE A 8 15.34 29.06 -11.56
C ILE A 8 14.41 28.01 -10.90
N MET A 9 14.47 27.86 -9.56
CA MET A 9 13.66 26.87 -8.84
C MET A 9 12.18 27.25 -8.65
N LEU A 10 11.79 28.50 -8.94
CA LEU A 10 10.39 28.97 -8.81
C LEU A 10 9.60 28.91 -10.13
N GLY A 11 10.26 28.65 -11.26
CA GLY A 11 9.63 28.61 -12.59
C GLY A 11 9.17 27.23 -13.06
N VAL A 12 9.53 26.16 -12.33
CA VAL A 12 9.24 24.77 -12.74
C VAL A 12 8.00 24.20 -12.02
N ILE A 13 7.61 24.76 -10.88
CA ILE A 13 6.45 24.30 -10.08
C ILE A 13 5.10 24.74 -10.69
N ILE A 14 5.08 25.75 -11.56
CA ILE A 14 3.83 26.24 -12.20
C ILE A 14 3.51 25.49 -13.51
N GLY A 15 4.44 24.69 -14.05
CA GLY A 15 4.25 23.93 -15.30
C GLY A 15 3.48 22.62 -15.16
N LEU A 16 3.42 22.03 -13.95
CA LEU A 16 2.83 20.71 -13.71
C LEU A 16 1.35 20.73 -13.33
N VAL A 17 0.78 21.89 -13.00
CA VAL A 17 -0.64 22.05 -12.63
C VAL A 17 -1.54 22.32 -13.84
N LEU A 18 -0.99 22.66 -15.01
CA LEU A 18 -1.79 23.07 -16.18
C LEU A 18 -2.08 21.96 -17.21
N VAL A 19 -1.53 20.76 -17.05
CA VAL A 19 -1.78 19.64 -18.00
C VAL A 19 -2.97 18.76 -17.58
N ILE A 20 -3.41 18.84 -16.32
CA ILE A 20 -4.56 18.06 -15.80
C ILE A 20 -5.91 18.78 -16.01
N GLY A 21 -5.90 20.08 -16.32
CA GLY A 21 -7.11 20.91 -16.47
C GLY A 21 -7.78 20.91 -17.84
N VAL A 22 -7.29 20.16 -18.84
CA VAL A 22 -7.83 20.22 -20.23
C VAL A 22 -8.62 18.95 -20.64
N LEU A 23 -8.63 17.89 -19.82
CA LEU A 23 -9.29 16.62 -20.16
C LEU A 23 -10.76 16.50 -19.70
N THR A 24 -11.32 17.49 -18.99
CA THR A 24 -12.73 17.51 -18.58
C THR A 24 -13.67 18.30 -19.51
N ALA A 25 -13.18 18.87 -20.62
CA ALA A 25 -14.00 19.68 -21.54
C ALA A 25 -14.37 19.01 -22.88
N VAL A 26 -14.01 17.74 -23.11
CA VAL A 26 -14.25 17.07 -24.41
C VAL A 26 -15.30 15.95 -24.34
N ILE A 27 -15.81 15.61 -23.16
CA ILE A 27 -16.93 14.65 -23.00
C ILE A 27 -18.14 15.40 -22.42
N ILE A 28 -18.69 16.33 -23.20
CA ILE A 28 -20.11 16.79 -23.26
C ILE A 28 -20.15 17.73 -24.46
N SER A 29 -20.09 17.18 -25.68
CA SER A 29 -20.48 17.94 -26.88
C SER A 29 -20.74 17.05 -28.09
N LEU A 30 -21.41 15.90 -27.90
CA LEU A 30 -21.99 15.15 -29.02
C LEU A 30 -23.24 14.39 -28.57
N SER A 31 -24.35 15.11 -28.40
CA SER A 31 -25.72 14.59 -28.52
C SER A 31 -26.65 15.76 -28.82
N GLY A 32 -27.13 15.80 -30.06
CA GLY A 32 -27.77 16.96 -30.66
C GLY A 32 -29.23 17.20 -30.24
N LYS A 33 -29.56 18.50 -30.17
CA LYS A 33 -30.78 19.20 -30.60
C LYS A 33 -32.06 18.37 -30.84
N LYS A 34 -33.15 18.77 -30.16
CA LYS A 34 -34.35 19.36 -30.80
C LYS A 34 -35.23 20.15 -29.81
N ASP A 35 -35.78 21.23 -30.35
CA ASP A 35 -36.65 22.31 -29.79
C ASP A 35 -38.05 21.78 -29.35
N ASP A 36 -39.00 22.48 -28.68
CA ASP A 36 -39.31 23.91 -28.53
C ASP A 36 -40.44 24.11 -27.44
N LYS A 37 -40.42 25.25 -26.73
CA LYS A 37 -41.52 26.10 -26.13
C LYS A 37 -42.65 25.51 -25.25
N THR A 38 -42.94 26.03 -24.05
CA THR A 38 -43.56 27.32 -23.63
C THR A 38 -43.50 27.35 -22.09
N GLY A 39 -43.28 28.41 -21.28
CA GLY A 39 -43.68 29.81 -21.32
C GLY A 39 -44.72 30.06 -20.20
N ASN A 40 -44.33 30.54 -19.00
CA ASN A 40 -44.85 31.78 -18.38
C ASN A 40 -44.23 32.06 -16.99
N ASP A 41 -44.10 33.36 -16.73
CA ASP A 41 -43.65 34.07 -15.53
C ASP A 41 -44.72 34.05 -14.42
N ASP A 42 -44.31 34.12 -13.14
CA ASP A 42 -44.95 34.93 -12.08
C ASP A 42 -44.32 34.69 -10.68
N THR A 43 -43.52 35.69 -10.30
CA THR A 43 -43.25 36.31 -8.99
C THR A 43 -43.83 35.77 -7.65
N VAL A 44 -42.90 35.35 -6.75
CA VAL A 44 -42.62 35.72 -5.32
C VAL A 44 -43.73 35.73 -4.21
N PRO A 45 -43.39 35.78 -2.90
CA PRO A 45 -43.11 34.70 -1.92
C PRO A 45 -44.09 34.65 -0.73
N TYR A 46 -43.93 33.68 0.20
CA TYR A 46 -44.37 33.86 1.59
C TYR A 46 -43.44 33.19 2.61
N VAL A 47 -43.24 33.88 3.72
CA VAL A 47 -42.31 33.63 4.84
C VAL A 47 -43.15 33.43 6.11
N SER A 48 -42.61 32.69 7.09
CA SER A 48 -42.94 32.77 8.54
C SER A 48 -44.27 32.11 8.97
N THR A 49 -44.43 31.46 10.12
CA THR A 49 -43.65 31.39 11.38
C THR A 49 -44.10 30.20 12.24
N GLU A 50 -43.26 29.92 13.23
CA GLU A 50 -43.38 29.04 14.39
C GLU A 50 -44.63 29.25 15.27
N ALA A 51 -45.01 28.21 16.03
CA ALA A 51 -44.78 28.13 17.49
C ALA A 51 -45.85 27.30 18.24
N ALA A 52 -45.35 26.64 19.28
CA ALA A 52 -45.95 25.66 20.19
C ALA A 52 -47.23 26.09 20.94
N THR A 53 -47.95 25.10 21.51
CA THR A 53 -48.16 24.99 22.97
C THR A 53 -48.82 23.69 23.41
N GLU A 54 -48.47 23.30 24.65
CA GLU A 54 -48.71 22.06 25.40
C GLU A 54 -50.17 21.82 25.83
N SER A 55 -50.49 20.57 26.20
CA SER A 55 -51.12 20.28 27.51
C SER A 55 -50.96 18.80 27.88
N ALA A 56 -50.91 18.54 29.19
CA ALA A 56 -50.43 17.32 29.83
C ALA A 56 -51.52 16.62 30.68
N LYS A 57 -51.21 15.38 31.11
CA LYS A 57 -51.60 14.69 32.37
C LYS A 57 -53.04 14.13 32.46
N ASP A 58 -53.35 13.01 33.14
CA ASP A 58 -52.66 11.98 33.95
C ASP A 58 -53.68 10.84 34.28
N GLU A 59 -53.23 9.85 35.07
CA GLU A 59 -53.89 8.76 35.82
C GLU A 59 -53.85 7.39 35.10
N GLY A 60 -53.06 6.39 35.55
CA GLY A 60 -53.07 5.67 36.85
C GLY A 60 -53.61 4.25 36.54
N GLU A 61 -53.12 3.10 36.99
CA GLU A 61 -52.45 2.68 38.22
C GLU A 61 -51.90 1.24 38.02
N ASP A 62 -51.10 0.82 38.99
CA ASP A 62 -50.22 -0.33 39.20
C ASP A 62 -50.82 -1.76 39.09
N THR A 63 -49.99 -2.75 38.71
CA THR A 63 -49.98 -4.11 39.30
C THR A 63 -48.80 -4.93 38.78
N SER A 64 -47.87 -5.24 39.69
CA SER A 64 -46.81 -6.22 39.52
C SER A 64 -47.32 -7.67 39.61
N SER A 65 -46.82 -8.55 38.75
CA SER A 65 -46.63 -9.97 39.09
C SER A 65 -45.45 -10.52 38.30
N GLU A 66 -44.42 -10.95 39.03
CA GLU A 66 -43.26 -11.68 38.55
C GLU A 66 -43.67 -13.02 37.93
N GLU A 67 -43.21 -13.30 36.71
CA GLU A 67 -42.98 -14.67 36.29
C GLU A 67 -41.68 -14.74 35.48
N SER A 68 -40.81 -15.60 35.98
CA SER A 68 -39.47 -15.94 35.51
C SER A 68 -39.42 -16.33 34.04
N THR A 69 -38.56 -15.67 33.27
CA THR A 69 -37.88 -16.31 32.13
C THR A 69 -36.42 -15.86 32.13
N GLU A 70 -35.51 -16.79 32.43
CA GLU A 70 -34.10 -16.69 32.07
C GLU A 70 -34.03 -16.52 30.54
N ALA A 71 -33.82 -15.28 30.10
CA ALA A 71 -33.42 -15.01 28.73
C ALA A 71 -31.93 -15.33 28.63
N ALA A 72 -31.64 -16.44 27.95
CA ALA A 72 -30.31 -16.93 27.62
C ALA A 72 -29.34 -15.80 27.23
N SER A 73 -28.14 -15.84 27.79
CA SER A 73 -27.00 -15.05 27.33
C SER A 73 -26.76 -15.37 25.86
N LYS A 74 -27.12 -14.43 24.98
CA LYS A 74 -26.51 -14.39 23.65
C LYS A 74 -25.18 -13.70 23.80
N ASP A 75 -24.13 -14.35 23.33
CA ASP A 75 -22.84 -13.74 23.08
C ASP A 75 -23.06 -12.50 22.22
N VAL A 76 -23.01 -11.32 22.84
CA VAL A 76 -22.94 -10.07 22.09
C VAL A 76 -21.49 -9.96 21.64
N GLU A 77 -21.18 -10.68 20.57
CA GLU A 77 -20.01 -10.44 19.74
C GLU A 77 -19.99 -8.93 19.47
N MET A 78 -18.91 -8.21 19.81
CA MET A 78 -18.85 -6.75 19.63
C MET A 78 -18.99 -6.39 18.14
N LEU A 79 -20.24 -6.18 17.70
CA LEU A 79 -20.61 -5.86 16.32
C LEU A 79 -19.95 -4.56 15.87
N TYR A 80 -19.70 -3.64 16.79
CA TYR A 80 -19.02 -2.38 16.53
C TYR A 80 -18.05 -2.07 17.66
N TYR A 81 -16.87 -1.57 17.31
CA TYR A 81 -15.84 -1.18 18.27
C TYR A 81 -14.92 -0.13 17.65
N ALA A 82 -14.14 0.56 18.47
CA ALA A 82 -13.15 1.52 18.02
C ALA A 82 -11.75 1.17 18.50
N SER A 83 -10.74 1.41 17.65
CA SER A 83 -9.34 1.46 18.04
C SER A 83 -8.87 2.92 18.06
N ILE A 84 -8.10 3.28 19.08
CA ILE A 84 -7.54 4.63 19.25
C ILE A 84 -6.03 4.47 19.37
N SER A 85 -5.29 5.25 18.58
CA SER A 85 -3.83 5.20 18.51
C SER A 85 -3.23 6.60 18.42
N ASP A 86 -1.97 6.73 18.81
CA ASP A 86 -1.21 7.97 18.78
C ASP A 86 -0.25 7.91 17.59
N ASN A 87 -0.49 8.73 16.56
CA ASN A 87 0.37 8.78 15.37
C ASN A 87 1.63 9.60 15.62
N SER A 88 1.54 10.63 16.47
CA SER A 88 2.68 11.44 16.89
C SER A 88 2.40 12.11 18.23
N SER A 89 3.46 12.46 18.97
CA SER A 89 3.35 13.21 20.23
C SER A 89 4.46 14.25 20.36
N TRP A 90 4.14 15.43 20.89
CA TRP A 90 5.10 16.52 21.11
C TRP A 90 4.76 17.34 22.37
N GLN A 91 5.64 18.29 22.70
CA GLN A 91 5.40 19.29 23.74
C GLN A 91 5.09 20.64 23.11
N GLU A 92 4.05 21.30 23.58
CA GLU A 92 3.71 22.65 23.12
C GLU A 92 3.22 23.51 24.27
N ASN A 93 3.87 24.65 24.50
CA ASN A 93 3.53 25.62 25.56
C ASN A 93 3.37 25.00 26.95
N GLY A 94 4.12 23.94 27.25
CA GLY A 94 4.09 23.23 28.55
C GLY A 94 3.00 22.17 28.68
N LYS A 95 2.24 21.88 27.61
CA LYS A 95 1.27 20.78 27.54
C LYS A 95 1.78 19.64 26.65
N ASN A 96 1.30 18.43 26.94
CA ASN A 96 1.42 17.30 26.03
C ASN A 96 0.49 17.51 24.83
N ALA A 97 0.98 17.18 23.65
CA ALA A 97 0.19 17.23 22.42
C ALA A 97 0.35 15.93 21.65
N ALA A 98 -0.69 15.51 20.95
CA ALA A 98 -0.68 14.31 20.14
C ALA A 98 -1.58 14.42 18.91
N THR A 99 -1.18 13.71 17.86
CA THR A 99 -2.07 13.36 16.75
C THR A 99 -2.71 12.02 17.08
N LYS A 100 -4.03 11.98 17.21
CA LYS A 100 -4.81 10.76 17.45
C LYS A 100 -5.41 10.26 16.14
N ASN A 101 -5.36 8.95 15.94
CA ASN A 101 -6.04 8.24 14.87
C ASN A 101 -7.06 7.27 15.47
N VAL A 102 -8.30 7.34 14.99
CA VAL A 102 -9.42 6.57 15.51
C VAL A 102 -10.11 5.82 14.37
N ILE A 103 -10.15 4.50 14.49
CA ILE A 103 -10.81 3.62 13.52
C ILE A 103 -12.04 3.01 14.18
N ILE A 104 -13.21 3.19 13.59
CA ILE A 104 -14.46 2.55 14.02
C ILE A 104 -14.78 1.41 13.08
N TYR A 105 -14.92 0.21 13.62
CA TYR A 105 -15.17 -1.02 12.87
C TYR A 105 -16.63 -1.45 12.95
N ASN A 106 -17.11 -2.09 11.88
CA ASN A 106 -18.40 -2.76 11.77
C ASN A 106 -18.18 -4.22 11.38
N LYS A 107 -18.36 -5.11 12.35
CA LYS A 107 -18.37 -6.57 12.17
C LYS A 107 -19.76 -7.11 11.79
N ASP A 108 -20.79 -6.28 11.76
CA ASP A 108 -22.11 -6.66 11.27
C ASP A 108 -22.11 -6.79 9.74
N LYS A 109 -23.08 -7.54 9.23
CA LYS A 109 -23.34 -7.78 7.81
C LYS A 109 -24.20 -6.69 7.17
N LYS A 110 -24.44 -5.58 7.87
CA LYS A 110 -25.27 -4.46 7.42
C LYS A 110 -24.50 -3.15 7.46
N ASP A 111 -24.70 -2.36 6.43
CA ASP A 111 -24.28 -0.96 6.40
C ASP A 111 -25.05 -0.19 7.48
N VAL A 112 -24.35 0.68 8.20
CA VAL A 112 -24.94 1.60 9.18
C VAL A 112 -24.54 3.03 8.87
N THR A 113 -25.39 3.98 9.24
CA THR A 113 -25.09 5.40 9.11
C THR A 113 -25.26 6.10 10.46
N GLY A 114 -24.60 7.25 10.63
CA GLY A 114 -24.80 8.09 11.82
C GLY A 114 -24.13 7.56 13.08
N TRP A 115 -22.90 7.08 12.97
CA TRP A 115 -22.07 6.79 14.13
C TRP A 115 -21.67 8.07 14.88
N LYS A 116 -21.53 7.96 16.20
CA LYS A 116 -20.99 8.98 17.11
C LYS A 116 -20.03 8.29 18.07
N ILE A 117 -18.87 8.86 18.34
CA ILE A 117 -17.96 8.37 19.37
C ILE A 117 -17.64 9.47 20.37
N GLU A 118 -17.62 9.13 21.65
CA GLU A 118 -17.17 10.00 22.73
C GLU A 118 -15.85 9.46 23.27
N LEU A 119 -14.80 10.26 23.25
CA LEU A 119 -13.47 9.93 23.74
C LEU A 119 -13.22 10.66 25.05
N VAL A 120 -13.05 9.92 26.15
CA VAL A 120 -12.85 10.47 27.49
C VAL A 120 -11.37 10.56 27.79
N PHE A 121 -10.84 11.78 27.95
CA PHE A 121 -9.42 12.04 28.18
C PHE A 121 -9.04 12.03 29.66
N ALA A 122 -7.76 11.82 29.91
CA ALA A 122 -7.21 11.81 31.25
C ALA A 122 -7.20 13.19 31.92
N SER A 123 -7.10 14.25 31.10
CA SER A 123 -7.19 15.66 31.45
C SER A 123 -8.01 16.41 30.39
N GLU A 124 -8.51 17.60 30.71
CA GLU A 124 -9.30 18.43 29.79
C GLU A 124 -8.54 18.69 28.47
N PRO A 125 -9.05 18.19 27.33
CA PRO A 125 -8.37 18.31 26.05
C PRO A 125 -8.70 19.64 25.36
N GLU A 126 -7.71 20.15 24.63
CA GLU A 126 -7.81 21.28 23.71
C GLU A 126 -7.65 20.74 22.29
N LEU A 127 -8.74 20.73 21.52
CA LEU A 127 -8.75 20.28 20.13
C LEU A 127 -8.16 21.37 19.22
N ALA A 128 -7.14 21.03 18.44
CA ALA A 128 -6.50 21.95 17.50
C ALA A 128 -7.09 21.82 16.09
N ASP A 129 -7.05 20.63 15.50
CA ASP A 129 -7.56 20.33 14.16
C ASP A 129 -8.22 18.95 14.14
N ILE A 130 -9.20 18.74 13.25
CA ILE A 130 -9.82 17.44 13.01
C ILE A 130 -10.04 17.21 11.51
N TRP A 131 -9.87 15.96 11.07
CA TRP A 131 -10.26 15.48 9.75
C TRP A 131 -11.06 14.18 9.88
N GLY A 132 -11.88 13.87 8.89
CA GLY A 132 -12.72 12.65 8.89
C GLY A 132 -13.95 12.71 9.80
N GLY A 133 -14.15 13.78 10.58
CA GLY A 133 -15.35 14.00 11.40
C GLY A 133 -15.51 15.43 11.90
N LYS A 134 -16.66 15.71 12.51
CA LYS A 134 -16.96 16.95 13.24
C LYS A 134 -16.84 16.66 14.74
N ALA A 135 -16.11 17.50 15.47
CA ALA A 135 -15.91 17.33 16.91
C ALA A 135 -16.47 18.47 17.74
N GLU A 136 -16.90 18.11 18.95
CA GLU A 136 -17.28 19.03 20.02
C GLU A 136 -16.55 18.62 21.31
N VAL A 137 -15.98 19.60 22.01
CA VAL A 137 -15.28 19.38 23.29
C VAL A 137 -16.19 19.81 24.44
N ASN A 138 -16.41 18.92 25.41
CA ASN A 138 -17.17 19.21 26.62
C ASN A 138 -16.47 18.58 27.84
N GLY A 139 -15.86 19.43 28.67
CA GLY A 139 -15.05 18.97 29.79
C GLY A 139 -13.90 18.08 29.31
N ASP A 140 -13.77 16.90 29.90
CA ASP A 140 -12.73 15.91 29.55
C ASP A 140 -13.06 15.07 28.30
N THR A 141 -14.17 15.35 27.61
CA THR A 141 -14.67 14.48 26.54
C THR A 141 -14.66 15.19 25.18
N ILE A 142 -14.11 14.53 24.17
CA ILE A 142 -14.27 14.90 22.75
C ILE A 142 -15.34 14.00 22.13
N THR A 143 -16.43 14.60 21.66
CA THR A 143 -17.47 13.91 20.89
C THR A 143 -17.22 14.10 19.41
N VAL A 144 -17.17 13.02 18.63
CA VAL A 144 -16.97 13.04 17.18
C VAL A 144 -18.13 12.37 16.46
N VAL A 145 -18.61 13.01 15.40
CA VAL A 145 -19.59 12.46 14.44
C VAL A 145 -19.02 12.50 13.03
N GLY A 146 -19.42 11.56 12.17
CA GLY A 146 -19.00 11.55 10.77
C GLY A 146 -19.48 12.79 9.98
N TYR A 147 -18.71 13.20 8.98
CA TYR A 147 -19.21 14.04 7.89
C TYR A 147 -20.14 13.23 6.99
N ASP A 148 -20.90 13.87 6.09
CA ASP A 148 -21.79 13.17 5.16
C ASP A 148 -21.07 12.06 4.35
N TYR A 149 -19.76 12.21 4.10
CA TYR A 149 -18.93 11.23 3.38
C TYR A 149 -18.22 10.19 4.27
N THR A 150 -18.17 10.39 5.59
CA THR A 150 -17.67 9.39 6.56
C THR A 150 -18.76 8.81 7.44
N ALA A 151 -20.00 9.30 7.32
CA ALA A 151 -21.14 8.91 8.15
C ALA A 151 -21.62 7.49 7.89
N GLU A 152 -21.30 6.92 6.72
CA GLU A 152 -21.60 5.54 6.36
C GLU A 152 -20.46 4.61 6.76
N LEU A 153 -20.80 3.56 7.50
CA LEU A 153 -19.91 2.50 7.95
C LEU A 153 -20.43 1.18 7.36
N LYS A 154 -19.76 0.74 6.28
CA LYS A 154 -20.16 -0.44 5.50
C LYS A 154 -20.10 -1.73 6.31
N ALA A 155 -20.94 -2.70 5.96
CA ALA A 155 -20.90 -4.06 6.48
C ALA A 155 -19.49 -4.64 6.38
N GLY A 156 -18.95 -5.19 7.47
CA GLY A 156 -17.58 -5.71 7.53
C GLY A 156 -16.47 -4.64 7.42
N GLY A 157 -16.83 -3.36 7.28
CA GLY A 157 -15.90 -2.26 7.01
C GLY A 157 -15.48 -1.48 8.25
N ASN A 158 -14.76 -0.39 8.02
CA ASN A 158 -14.44 0.60 9.04
C ASN A 158 -14.44 2.02 8.46
N VAL A 159 -14.43 3.00 9.35
CA VAL A 159 -14.21 4.42 9.04
C VAL A 159 -13.07 4.93 9.89
N ASN A 160 -12.24 5.79 9.32
CA ASN A 160 -11.10 6.39 10.00
C ASN A 160 -11.25 7.92 10.07
N PHE A 161 -10.91 8.50 11.21
CA PHE A 161 -10.76 9.93 11.40
C PHE A 161 -9.58 10.21 12.34
N GLY A 162 -9.08 11.44 12.30
CA GLY A 162 -7.98 11.84 13.17
C GLY A 162 -8.04 13.29 13.58
N PHE A 163 -7.30 13.63 14.63
CA PHE A 163 -7.28 14.97 15.17
C PHE A 163 -6.00 15.26 15.96
N ASN A 164 -5.66 16.55 16.04
CA ASN A 164 -4.59 17.05 16.90
C ASN A 164 -5.19 17.55 18.22
N VAL A 165 -4.66 17.08 19.34
CA VAL A 165 -5.15 17.42 20.70
C VAL A 165 -3.99 17.82 21.61
N LYS A 166 -4.27 18.74 22.54
CA LYS A 166 -3.32 19.17 23.59
C LYS A 166 -3.98 19.04 24.96
N ALA A 167 -3.27 18.52 25.95
CA ALA A 167 -3.76 18.39 27.32
C ALA A 167 -2.58 18.27 28.29
N ASP A 168 -2.82 18.38 29.60
CA ASP A 168 -1.82 17.98 30.60
C ASP A 168 -1.51 16.49 30.49
N ASP A 169 -2.50 15.68 30.09
CA ASP A 169 -2.37 14.27 29.74
C ASP A 169 -3.31 13.95 28.58
N VAL A 170 -2.74 13.61 27.42
CA VAL A 170 -3.48 13.30 26.17
C VAL A 170 -3.96 11.85 26.10
N THR A 171 -3.83 11.08 27.18
CA THR A 171 -4.31 9.69 27.24
C THR A 171 -5.83 9.63 27.15
N VAL A 172 -6.37 8.81 26.25
CA VAL A 172 -7.80 8.45 26.22
C VAL A 172 -8.01 7.30 27.20
N LYS A 173 -8.82 7.51 28.23
CA LYS A 173 -9.10 6.53 29.29
C LYS A 173 -10.21 5.56 28.92
N ASP A 174 -11.16 6.03 28.13
CA ASP A 174 -12.37 5.29 27.78
C ASP A 174 -12.97 5.86 26.49
N TYR A 175 -13.80 5.07 25.82
CA TYR A 175 -14.64 5.55 24.73
C TYR A 175 -16.05 4.98 24.78
N ARG A 176 -17.00 5.76 24.26
CA ARG A 176 -18.40 5.34 24.06
C ARG A 176 -18.74 5.48 22.59
N LEU A 177 -18.93 4.35 21.91
CA LEU A 177 -19.34 4.33 20.52
C LEU A 177 -20.85 4.19 20.45
N TYR A 178 -21.51 5.01 19.62
CA TYR A 178 -22.93 4.96 19.38
C TYR A 178 -23.19 4.68 17.91
N ILE A 179 -23.96 3.64 17.61
CA ILE A 179 -24.42 3.30 16.26
C ILE A 179 -25.95 3.37 16.28
N ASN A 180 -26.55 4.23 15.46
CA ASN A 180 -27.99 4.49 15.47
C ASN A 180 -28.57 4.83 16.87
N GLY A 181 -27.75 5.42 17.74
CA GLY A 181 -28.12 5.76 19.13
C GLY A 181 -27.95 4.64 20.16
N GLU A 182 -27.60 3.43 19.74
CA GLU A 182 -27.28 2.32 20.64
C GLU A 182 -25.79 2.38 21.06
N LEU A 183 -25.52 2.17 22.35
CA LEU A 183 -24.19 2.26 22.95
C LEU A 183 -23.40 0.95 22.83
N TYR A 184 -22.16 1.06 22.38
CA TYR A 184 -21.13 0.03 22.27
C TYR A 184 -19.89 0.51 23.04
N THR A 185 -19.44 -0.27 24.02
CA THR A 185 -18.24 0.04 24.84
C THR A 185 -17.28 -1.15 24.80
N GLY A 186 -16.02 -0.94 24.43
CA GLY A 186 -15.01 -2.00 24.38
C GLY A 186 -14.02 -1.90 25.53
N THR A 187 -13.98 -2.91 26.39
CA THR A 187 -12.74 -3.31 27.08
C THR A 187 -12.62 -4.83 26.93
N GLU A 188 -11.60 -5.29 26.20
CA GLU A 188 -11.25 -6.72 26.24
C GLU A 188 -10.83 -7.09 27.66
N LYS A 189 -11.67 -7.84 28.37
CA LYS A 189 -11.21 -8.69 29.47
C LYS A 189 -10.77 -10.02 28.88
N LYS A 190 -9.47 -10.24 28.93
CA LYS A 190 -8.78 -11.47 28.59
C LYS A 190 -9.07 -12.52 29.68
N GLU A 191 -9.99 -13.45 29.45
CA GLU A 191 -10.04 -14.71 30.20
C GLU A 191 -10.28 -15.90 29.26
N THR A 192 -9.47 -16.91 29.50
CA THR A 192 -9.32 -18.26 28.93
C THR A 192 -10.62 -19.05 28.86
N GLU A 193 -10.88 -19.69 27.71
CA GLU A 193 -11.50 -21.02 27.67
C GLU A 193 -10.92 -21.85 26.52
N THR A 194 -10.22 -22.88 26.95
CA THR A 194 -9.52 -23.96 26.24
C THR A 194 -10.50 -25.00 25.69
N GLU A 195 -10.13 -25.61 24.56
CA GLU A 195 -10.33 -27.04 24.17
C GLU A 195 -10.91 -27.35 22.77
N GLU A 196 -11.34 -26.38 21.95
CA GLU A 196 -11.80 -26.71 20.57
C GLU A 196 -11.02 -26.04 19.43
N ALA A 197 -10.03 -25.20 19.72
CA ALA A 197 -9.18 -24.54 18.72
C ALA A 197 -7.92 -25.33 18.29
N GLU A 198 -7.66 -26.51 18.88
CA GLU A 198 -6.43 -27.27 18.63
C GLU A 198 -6.37 -27.97 17.26
N ALA A 199 -7.45 -28.01 16.49
CA ALA A 199 -7.45 -28.66 15.17
C ALA A 199 -7.19 -27.72 13.97
N GLU A 200 -7.42 -26.40 14.11
CA GLU A 200 -7.19 -25.42 13.02
C GLU A 200 -5.99 -24.48 13.30
N ALA A 201 -5.46 -24.45 14.52
CA ALA A 201 -4.34 -23.59 14.92
C ALA A 201 -2.94 -24.17 14.63
N GLU A 202 -2.82 -25.35 13.99
CA GLU A 202 -1.50 -25.89 13.58
C GLU A 202 -0.83 -25.11 12.43
N SER A 203 -1.52 -24.17 11.76
CA SER A 203 -1.00 -23.53 10.53
C SER A 203 -0.47 -22.10 10.64
N LYS A 204 -0.50 -21.42 11.80
CA LYS A 204 0.08 -20.07 11.94
C LYS A 204 0.99 -19.95 13.16
N LYS A 205 1.98 -20.84 13.24
CA LYS A 205 3.17 -20.56 14.05
C LYS A 205 3.94 -19.43 13.37
N LYS A 206 4.22 -18.33 14.08
CA LYS A 206 5.18 -17.32 13.63
C LYS A 206 6.45 -18.07 13.17
N PRO A 207 6.92 -17.89 11.92
CA PRO A 207 8.09 -18.59 11.45
C PRO A 207 9.24 -18.25 12.39
N GLU A 208 9.86 -19.27 12.99
CA GLU A 208 11.11 -19.04 13.70
C GLU A 208 12.13 -18.57 12.66
N PRO A 209 12.91 -17.51 12.95
CA PRO A 209 13.89 -17.00 12.01
C PRO A 209 14.82 -18.14 11.61
N GLU A 210 14.93 -18.36 10.30
CA GLU A 210 15.78 -19.44 9.80
C GLU A 210 17.23 -19.21 10.22
N SER A 211 17.92 -20.29 10.60
CA SER A 211 19.36 -20.20 10.82
C SER A 211 20.08 -20.07 9.49
N GLY A 212 21.00 -19.11 9.35
CA GLY A 212 21.73 -18.87 8.10
C GLY A 212 21.11 -17.76 7.25
N THR A 213 21.56 -17.63 6.01
CA THR A 213 21.01 -16.66 5.06
C THR A 213 19.96 -17.29 4.13
N PRO A 214 19.03 -16.49 3.57
CA PRO A 214 18.04 -16.99 2.61
C PRO A 214 18.63 -17.85 1.48
N VAL A 215 19.72 -17.39 0.86
CA VAL A 215 20.35 -18.10 -0.27
C VAL A 215 21.09 -19.35 0.19
N GLU A 216 21.73 -19.35 1.36
CA GLU A 216 22.35 -20.58 1.89
C GLU A 216 21.30 -21.68 2.12
N ASN A 217 20.12 -21.30 2.63
CA ASN A 217 19.04 -22.22 2.95
C ASN A 217 18.31 -22.70 1.69
N HIS A 218 17.98 -21.80 0.78
CA HIS A 218 17.09 -22.08 -0.37
C HIS A 218 17.82 -22.20 -1.71
N GLY A 219 19.05 -21.71 -1.83
CA GLY A 219 19.90 -21.81 -3.04
C GLY A 219 19.29 -21.19 -4.29
N LYS A 220 19.72 -21.68 -5.46
CA LYS A 220 19.19 -21.20 -6.73
C LYS A 220 17.71 -21.54 -6.89
N LEU A 221 16.90 -20.51 -7.13
CA LEU A 221 15.46 -20.66 -7.33
C LEU A 221 15.13 -21.11 -8.75
N SER A 222 13.95 -21.70 -8.92
CA SER A 222 13.37 -22.01 -10.23
C SER A 222 11.85 -21.85 -10.22
N VAL A 223 11.22 -21.88 -11.38
CA VAL A 223 9.76 -21.80 -11.51
C VAL A 223 9.19 -23.17 -11.85
N LYS A 224 8.21 -23.64 -11.09
CA LYS A 224 7.50 -24.90 -11.34
C LYS A 224 6.00 -24.66 -11.32
N GLY A 225 5.35 -24.83 -12.47
CA GLY A 225 3.95 -24.42 -12.63
C GLY A 225 3.83 -22.92 -12.42
N THR A 226 2.99 -22.51 -11.48
CA THR A 226 2.78 -21.10 -11.13
C THR A 226 3.64 -20.63 -9.96
N ASP A 227 4.40 -21.54 -9.33
CA ASP A 227 5.12 -21.26 -8.09
C ASP A 227 6.61 -21.03 -8.34
N LEU A 228 7.17 -20.09 -7.58
CA LEU A 228 8.60 -20.00 -7.34
C LEU A 228 8.99 -21.07 -6.32
N VAL A 229 10.04 -21.83 -6.60
CA VAL A 229 10.51 -22.93 -5.74
C VAL A 229 12.00 -22.82 -5.46
N ASP A 230 12.41 -23.35 -4.31
CA ASP A 230 13.80 -23.42 -3.89
C ASP A 230 14.58 -24.60 -4.54
N LYS A 231 15.85 -24.75 -4.15
CA LYS A 231 16.74 -25.84 -4.62
C LYS A 231 16.23 -27.25 -4.33
N ASN A 232 15.37 -27.41 -3.32
CA ASN A 232 14.75 -28.69 -2.96
C ASN A 232 13.45 -28.92 -3.75
N GLY A 233 12.92 -27.88 -4.37
CA GLY A 233 11.66 -27.88 -5.11
C GLY A 233 10.44 -27.54 -4.26
N ASP A 234 10.66 -27.04 -3.04
CA ASP A 234 9.60 -26.57 -2.16
C ASP A 234 9.21 -25.14 -2.54
N LYS A 235 7.92 -24.79 -2.38
CA LYS A 235 7.44 -23.44 -2.66
C LYS A 235 8.16 -22.45 -1.77
N TYR A 236 8.65 -21.37 -2.36
CA TYR A 236 9.38 -20.34 -1.65
C TYR A 236 8.87 -18.95 -2.02
N GLN A 237 8.63 -18.13 -0.99
CA GLN A 237 8.10 -16.78 -1.15
C GLN A 237 9.20 -15.76 -0.86
N LEU A 238 9.51 -14.93 -1.85
CA LEU A 238 10.35 -13.76 -1.64
C LEU A 238 9.49 -12.63 -1.07
N LYS A 239 9.94 -12.07 0.05
CA LYS A 239 9.35 -10.97 0.79
C LYS A 239 10.37 -9.84 0.82
N GLY A 240 10.24 -8.91 -0.11
CA GLY A 240 11.28 -7.94 -0.42
C GLY A 240 10.87 -6.50 -0.36
N LEU A 241 11.85 -5.65 -0.60
CA LEU A 241 11.73 -4.20 -0.66
C LEU A 241 12.41 -3.71 -1.93
N SER A 242 11.81 -2.74 -2.62
CA SER A 242 12.40 -2.09 -3.79
C SER A 242 13.11 -0.83 -3.37
N THR A 243 14.28 -0.57 -3.95
CA THR A 243 14.81 0.79 -3.97
C THR A 243 13.81 1.70 -4.68
N HIS A 244 13.80 2.99 -4.35
CA HIS A 244 13.33 3.98 -5.34
C HIS A 244 14.34 3.97 -6.51
N GLY A 245 14.15 4.78 -7.55
CA GLY A 245 15.19 4.96 -8.56
C GLY A 245 16.56 5.24 -7.94
N MET A 246 17.49 4.30 -8.11
CA MET A 246 18.74 4.23 -7.34
C MET A 246 19.60 5.48 -7.49
N THR A 247 19.50 6.15 -8.63
CA THR A 247 20.27 7.36 -8.96
C THR A 247 19.77 8.61 -8.23
N TRP A 248 18.51 8.64 -7.80
CA TRP A 248 17.97 9.72 -6.96
C TRP A 248 18.16 9.45 -5.46
N PHE A 249 18.13 8.18 -5.05
CA PHE A 249 18.26 7.75 -3.65
C PHE A 249 19.42 6.75 -3.44
N PRO A 250 20.65 7.06 -3.89
CA PRO A 250 21.76 6.10 -3.89
C PRO A 250 22.22 5.71 -2.49
N GLN A 251 21.90 6.53 -1.46
CA GLN A 251 22.31 6.27 -0.08
C GLN A 251 21.69 4.99 0.52
N TYR A 252 20.56 4.52 -0.02
CA TYR A 252 19.92 3.27 0.43
C TYR A 252 20.41 2.03 -0.33
N VAL A 253 21.23 2.20 -1.37
CA VAL A 253 21.97 1.10 -2.00
C VAL A 253 23.26 0.89 -1.21
N SER A 254 23.15 0.26 -0.05
CA SER A 254 24.28 0.04 0.86
C SER A 254 24.17 -1.29 1.60
N GLU A 255 25.32 -1.88 1.93
CA GLU A 255 25.40 -3.12 2.72
C GLU A 255 24.72 -2.97 4.08
N GLU A 256 24.92 -1.84 4.78
CA GLU A 256 24.34 -1.61 6.10
C GLU A 256 22.81 -1.50 6.04
N THR A 257 22.27 -0.83 5.02
CA THR A 257 20.82 -0.78 4.78
C THR A 257 20.28 -2.19 4.56
N PHE A 258 20.84 -2.93 3.60
CA PHE A 258 20.33 -4.25 3.23
C PHE A 258 20.44 -5.24 4.41
N LYS A 259 21.53 -5.15 5.17
CA LYS A 259 21.72 -5.96 6.38
C LYS A 259 20.65 -5.67 7.43
N THR A 260 20.35 -4.39 7.70
CA THR A 260 19.28 -4.01 8.63
C THR A 260 17.94 -4.57 8.17
N LEU A 261 17.62 -4.48 6.87
CA LEU A 261 16.37 -5.00 6.32
C LEU A 261 16.29 -6.53 6.41
N ARG A 262 17.40 -7.24 6.21
CA ARG A 262 17.47 -8.69 6.40
C ARG A 262 17.29 -9.08 7.86
N ASP A 263 18.09 -8.49 8.75
CA ASP A 263 18.22 -8.91 10.13
C ASP A 263 17.02 -8.46 10.99
N ASP A 264 16.53 -7.23 10.77
CA ASP A 264 15.50 -6.63 11.63
C ASP A 264 14.09 -6.72 11.02
N TRP A 265 13.97 -6.69 9.69
CA TRP A 265 12.66 -6.77 9.01
C TRP A 265 12.37 -8.17 8.51
N GLY A 266 13.36 -9.06 8.43
CA GLY A 266 13.21 -10.40 7.87
C GLY A 266 13.10 -10.43 6.34
N ALA A 267 13.48 -9.35 5.66
CA ALA A 267 13.43 -9.30 4.20
C ALA A 267 14.44 -10.30 3.60
N ASN A 268 14.05 -11.01 2.56
CA ASN A 268 14.92 -11.97 1.87
C ASN A 268 15.23 -11.56 0.42
N LEU A 269 14.71 -10.41 -0.02
CA LEU A 269 14.84 -9.88 -1.38
C LEU A 269 15.03 -8.36 -1.37
N ILE A 270 15.93 -7.87 -2.22
CA ILE A 270 16.03 -6.46 -2.61
C ILE A 270 15.79 -6.32 -4.10
N ARG A 271 14.95 -5.37 -4.51
CA ARG A 271 14.80 -4.99 -5.93
C ARG A 271 15.53 -3.69 -6.21
N LEU A 272 16.37 -3.69 -7.25
CA LEU A 272 17.21 -2.55 -7.65
C LEU A 272 16.59 -1.84 -8.86
N ALA A 273 15.78 -0.82 -8.59
CA ALA A 273 15.05 -0.05 -9.61
C ALA A 273 15.97 0.89 -10.39
N MET A 274 16.50 0.41 -11.53
CA MET A 274 17.40 1.17 -12.39
C MET A 274 16.63 1.85 -13.53
N TYR A 275 16.24 3.11 -13.31
CA TYR A 275 15.46 3.89 -14.28
C TYR A 275 16.20 4.05 -15.61
N THR A 276 15.45 3.86 -16.70
CA THR A 276 15.96 3.92 -18.07
C THR A 276 15.86 5.34 -18.61
N ASP A 277 14.65 5.88 -18.72
CA ASP A 277 14.38 7.19 -19.28
C ASP A 277 13.54 8.04 -18.32
N THR A 278 14.20 9.05 -17.75
CA THR A 278 13.64 9.92 -16.74
C THR A 278 13.39 11.33 -17.26
N GLY A 279 13.79 11.62 -18.51
CA GLY A 279 13.83 12.98 -19.06
C GLY A 279 14.84 13.91 -18.37
N ASP A 280 15.63 13.41 -17.42
CA ASP A 280 16.69 14.12 -16.71
C ASP A 280 17.99 13.28 -16.70
N SER A 281 19.05 13.80 -16.05
CA SER A 281 20.37 13.17 -16.03
C SER A 281 20.50 11.97 -15.07
N TYR A 282 19.39 11.37 -14.63
CA TYR A 282 19.40 10.24 -13.70
C TYR A 282 19.02 8.89 -14.34
N GLY A 283 18.45 8.89 -15.55
CA GLY A 283 18.12 7.68 -16.30
C GLY A 283 19.30 7.12 -17.10
N TYR A 284 19.41 5.80 -17.17
CA TYR A 284 20.46 5.07 -17.89
C TYR A 284 20.51 5.38 -19.40
N CYS A 285 19.34 5.62 -20.00
CA CYS A 285 19.16 5.93 -21.42
C CYS A 285 18.90 7.42 -21.69
N SER A 286 18.72 8.25 -20.66
CA SER A 286 18.31 9.66 -20.80
C SER A 286 19.32 10.69 -20.29
N GLY A 287 20.61 10.39 -20.37
CA GLY A 287 21.69 11.34 -20.07
C GLY A 287 22.37 11.16 -18.72
N GLY A 288 22.01 10.13 -17.95
CA GLY A 288 22.80 9.65 -16.83
C GLY A 288 24.11 8.99 -17.27
N ASP A 289 25.10 8.97 -16.37
CA ASP A 289 26.37 8.29 -16.61
C ASP A 289 26.19 6.77 -16.45
N LYS A 290 26.11 6.07 -17.58
CA LYS A 290 25.92 4.61 -17.61
C LYS A 290 26.96 3.85 -16.78
N ALA A 291 28.20 4.33 -16.69
CA ALA A 291 29.24 3.66 -15.92
C ALA A 291 29.03 3.83 -14.41
N GLU A 292 28.63 5.02 -13.95
CA GLU A 292 28.30 5.27 -12.54
C GLU A 292 27.03 4.52 -12.12
N ILE A 293 26.01 4.52 -12.98
CA ILE A 293 24.76 3.78 -12.74
C ILE A 293 25.01 2.29 -12.67
N LYS A 294 25.78 1.74 -13.62
CA LYS A 294 26.16 0.33 -13.58
C LYS A 294 26.97 0.01 -12.33
N LYS A 295 27.91 0.86 -11.93
CA LYS A 295 28.66 0.65 -10.68
C LYS A 295 27.73 0.61 -9.47
N LEU A 296 26.76 1.50 -9.38
CA LEU A 296 25.78 1.50 -8.28
C LEU A 296 24.93 0.22 -8.26
N LEU A 297 24.54 -0.27 -9.44
CA LEU A 297 23.88 -1.57 -9.58
C LEU A 297 24.81 -2.70 -9.10
N ASP A 298 26.06 -2.71 -9.53
CA ASP A 298 27.04 -3.75 -9.17
C ASP A 298 27.30 -3.77 -7.67
N ASP A 299 27.43 -2.59 -7.05
CA ASP A 299 27.55 -2.45 -5.59
C ASP A 299 26.31 -3.06 -4.90
N GLY A 300 25.10 -2.73 -5.36
CA GLY A 300 23.85 -3.29 -4.83
C GLY A 300 23.71 -4.80 -4.95
N VAL A 301 24.05 -5.36 -6.13
CA VAL A 301 24.06 -6.82 -6.36
C VAL A 301 25.09 -7.49 -5.46
N GLY A 302 26.29 -6.91 -5.34
CA GLY A 302 27.34 -7.37 -4.43
C GLY A 302 26.88 -7.43 -2.99
N TYR A 303 26.31 -6.33 -2.47
CA TYR A 303 25.81 -6.26 -1.08
C TYR A 303 24.74 -7.31 -0.80
N ALA A 304 23.74 -7.46 -1.69
CA ALA A 304 22.71 -8.48 -1.51
C ALA A 304 23.29 -9.90 -1.51
N SER A 305 24.27 -10.16 -2.38
CA SER A 305 24.93 -11.46 -2.50
C SER A 305 25.79 -11.80 -1.29
N ASP A 306 26.58 -10.85 -0.80
CA ASP A 306 27.40 -11.00 0.41
C ASP A 306 26.54 -11.24 1.66
N LEU A 307 25.32 -10.69 1.68
CA LEU A 307 24.34 -10.90 2.74
C LEU A 307 23.46 -12.14 2.55
N GLY A 308 23.64 -12.89 1.45
CA GLY A 308 22.85 -14.06 1.11
C GLY A 308 21.36 -13.76 0.90
N MET A 309 21.04 -12.57 0.38
CA MET A 309 19.70 -12.15 -0.04
C MET A 309 19.52 -12.36 -1.55
N TYR A 310 18.29 -12.54 -1.99
CA TYR A 310 17.95 -12.46 -3.41
C TYR A 310 17.95 -11.02 -3.89
N VAL A 311 18.24 -10.81 -5.17
CA VAL A 311 18.26 -9.49 -5.79
C VAL A 311 17.60 -9.50 -7.17
N ILE A 312 16.71 -8.55 -7.40
CA ILE A 312 16.15 -8.28 -8.74
C ILE A 312 16.92 -7.12 -9.36
N ILE A 313 17.50 -7.35 -10.55
CA ILE A 313 18.00 -6.30 -11.43
C ILE A 313 16.83 -5.86 -12.31
N ASP A 314 16.32 -4.66 -12.05
CA ASP A 314 15.15 -4.13 -12.74
C ASP A 314 15.52 -3.06 -13.77
N TRP A 315 15.22 -3.35 -15.03
CA TRP A 315 15.24 -2.40 -16.14
C TRP A 315 13.97 -1.55 -16.09
N HIS A 316 14.07 -0.47 -15.31
CA HIS A 316 12.92 0.26 -14.81
C HIS A 316 12.38 1.26 -15.83
N ILE A 317 11.69 0.75 -16.85
CA ILE A 317 10.91 1.56 -17.78
C ILE A 317 9.70 2.16 -17.07
N LEU A 318 9.37 3.41 -17.42
CA LEU A 318 8.19 4.11 -16.91
C LEU A 318 7.73 5.19 -17.89
N ASN A 319 8.47 6.30 -17.98
CA ASN A 319 8.12 7.43 -18.87
C ASN A 319 8.37 7.12 -20.35
N ASP A 320 9.27 6.20 -20.64
CA ASP A 320 9.52 5.65 -21.96
C ASP A 320 8.40 4.69 -22.40
N ASN A 321 7.51 4.24 -21.51
CA ASN A 321 6.26 3.50 -21.71
C ASN A 321 6.34 2.16 -22.47
N ASN A 322 6.99 2.11 -23.63
CA ASN A 322 7.15 0.93 -24.47
C ASN A 322 8.60 0.41 -24.35
N PRO A 323 8.81 -0.85 -23.91
CA PRO A 323 10.15 -1.39 -23.71
C PRO A 323 11.00 -1.44 -24.99
N ASN A 324 10.37 -1.36 -26.17
CA ASN A 324 11.08 -1.35 -27.45
C ASN A 324 11.81 -0.03 -27.74
N ASN A 325 11.53 1.06 -27.02
CA ASN A 325 12.12 2.38 -27.28
C ASN A 325 13.64 2.40 -27.09
N HIS A 326 14.16 1.64 -26.12
CA HIS A 326 15.58 1.54 -25.80
C HIS A 326 16.10 0.10 -25.94
N ILE A 327 15.58 -0.66 -26.92
CA ILE A 327 15.85 -2.10 -27.03
C ILE A 327 17.33 -2.44 -27.25
N GLU A 328 18.08 -1.63 -27.98
CA GLU A 328 19.51 -1.87 -28.18
C GLU A 328 20.31 -1.63 -26.91
N ASP A 329 19.98 -0.58 -26.14
CA ASP A 329 20.57 -0.35 -24.82
C ASP A 329 20.24 -1.49 -23.85
N ALA A 330 19.00 -1.98 -23.87
CA ALA A 330 18.58 -3.13 -23.07
C ALA A 330 19.34 -4.40 -23.44
N LYS A 331 19.54 -4.69 -24.73
CA LYS A 331 20.34 -5.83 -25.19
C LYS A 331 21.78 -5.75 -24.69
N ASP A 332 22.42 -4.59 -24.82
CA ASP A 332 23.80 -4.39 -24.36
C ASP A 332 23.90 -4.51 -22.84
N PHE A 333 22.95 -3.92 -22.11
CA PHE A 333 22.86 -4.01 -20.65
C PHE A 333 22.68 -5.46 -20.19
N PHE A 334 21.63 -6.13 -20.65
CA PHE A 334 21.32 -7.50 -20.24
C PHE A 334 22.38 -8.50 -20.67
N ASN A 335 23.02 -8.33 -21.84
CA ASN A 335 24.18 -9.15 -22.21
C ASN A 335 25.34 -8.97 -21.22
N THR A 336 25.56 -7.75 -20.74
CA THR A 336 26.63 -7.44 -19.79
C THR A 336 26.33 -8.02 -18.41
N VAL A 337 25.18 -7.68 -17.82
CA VAL A 337 24.86 -8.09 -16.45
C VAL A 337 24.61 -9.59 -16.35
N SER A 338 23.96 -10.23 -17.34
CA SER A 338 23.76 -11.69 -17.31
C SER A 338 25.07 -12.46 -17.41
N LYS A 339 26.07 -11.91 -18.10
CA LYS A 339 27.41 -12.53 -18.17
C LYS A 339 28.18 -12.37 -16.87
N GLU A 340 28.04 -11.23 -16.20
CA GLU A 340 28.73 -10.93 -14.95
C GLU A 340 28.16 -11.74 -13.78
N TYR A 341 26.84 -11.93 -13.76
CA TYR A 341 26.12 -12.55 -12.66
C TYR A 341 25.64 -13.99 -12.94
N ALA A 342 26.05 -14.62 -14.05
CA ALA A 342 25.59 -15.96 -14.45
C ALA A 342 25.80 -17.05 -13.38
N GLU A 343 26.84 -16.91 -12.54
CA GLU A 343 27.20 -17.88 -11.49
C GLU A 343 26.57 -17.53 -10.13
N TYR A 344 25.75 -16.48 -10.05
CA TYR A 344 25.09 -16.06 -8.83
C TYR A 344 23.75 -16.78 -8.69
N ASP A 345 23.57 -17.52 -7.59
CA ASP A 345 22.34 -18.27 -7.32
C ASP A 345 21.16 -17.37 -6.87
N ASN A 346 21.42 -16.09 -6.64
CA ASN A 346 20.50 -15.15 -6.00
C ASN A 346 20.00 -14.02 -6.92
N VAL A 347 20.43 -13.97 -8.18
CA VAL A 347 20.08 -12.89 -9.12
C VAL A 347 18.88 -13.25 -9.99
N LEU A 348 17.90 -12.35 -10.03
CA LEU A 348 16.73 -12.38 -10.91
C LEU A 348 16.76 -11.15 -11.82
N TYR A 349 16.21 -11.27 -13.04
CA TYR A 349 16.20 -10.18 -14.01
C TYR A 349 14.76 -9.73 -14.31
N GLU A 350 14.42 -8.49 -14.01
CA GLU A 350 13.15 -7.87 -14.43
C GLU A 350 13.42 -7.02 -15.67
N ILE A 351 12.93 -7.49 -16.83
CA ILE A 351 13.36 -6.94 -18.13
C ILE A 351 12.61 -5.68 -18.56
N CYS A 352 11.47 -5.41 -17.94
CA CYS A 352 10.74 -4.17 -18.13
C CYS A 352 9.74 -3.96 -16.99
N ASN A 353 9.95 -2.94 -16.17
CA ASN A 353 9.09 -2.59 -15.04
C ASN A 353 7.61 -2.38 -15.44
N GLU A 354 7.27 -1.30 -16.14
CA GLU A 354 5.88 -0.91 -16.37
C GLU A 354 5.58 -0.50 -17.82
N PRO A 355 5.35 -1.47 -18.72
CA PRO A 355 4.76 -1.19 -20.02
C PRO A 355 3.42 -0.45 -19.88
N ASN A 356 3.31 0.74 -20.46
CA ASN A 356 2.11 1.58 -20.29
C ASN A 356 1.85 2.50 -21.50
N GLY A 357 0.95 3.48 -21.38
CA GLY A 357 0.74 4.50 -22.42
C GLY A 357 0.18 3.97 -23.76
N GLY A 358 -0.54 2.86 -23.73
CA GLY A 358 -1.06 2.17 -24.93
C GLY A 358 -0.14 1.09 -25.50
N THR A 359 0.99 0.81 -24.84
CA THR A 359 1.83 -0.37 -25.13
C THR A 359 1.02 -1.64 -24.94
N THR A 360 1.01 -2.52 -25.94
CA THR A 360 0.21 -3.74 -25.95
C THR A 360 1.01 -4.96 -25.50
N TRP A 361 0.34 -6.06 -25.16
CA TRP A 361 1.04 -7.33 -24.86
C TRP A 361 1.87 -7.83 -26.05
N THR A 362 1.46 -7.56 -27.29
CA THR A 362 2.24 -7.89 -28.49
C THR A 362 3.59 -7.16 -28.50
N ASP A 363 3.61 -5.87 -28.13
CA ASP A 363 4.84 -5.08 -28.07
C ASP A 363 5.79 -5.62 -26.98
N VAL A 364 5.24 -5.93 -25.81
CA VAL A 364 5.98 -6.46 -24.66
C VAL A 364 6.51 -7.86 -24.95
N LYS A 365 5.69 -8.74 -25.52
CA LYS A 365 6.10 -10.10 -25.89
C LYS A 365 7.21 -10.08 -26.94
N SER A 366 7.11 -9.22 -27.96
CA SER A 366 8.16 -9.06 -28.97
C SER A 366 9.49 -8.59 -28.35
N TYR A 367 9.42 -7.67 -27.39
CA TYR A 367 10.60 -7.25 -26.62
C TYR A 367 11.19 -8.41 -25.81
N ALA A 368 10.36 -9.12 -25.05
CA ALA A 368 10.78 -10.25 -24.23
C ALA A 368 11.43 -11.36 -25.07
N GLU A 369 10.85 -11.71 -26.22
CA GLU A 369 11.40 -12.69 -27.17
C GLU A 369 12.73 -12.25 -27.79
N THR A 370 13.08 -10.95 -27.70
CA THR A 370 14.39 -10.42 -28.11
C THR A 370 15.40 -10.44 -26.96
N ILE A 371 15.01 -10.07 -25.75
CA ILE A 371 15.91 -9.93 -24.60
C ILE A 371 16.20 -11.26 -23.91
N ILE A 372 15.20 -12.15 -23.78
CA ILE A 372 15.38 -13.44 -23.11
C ILE A 372 16.51 -14.27 -23.75
N PRO A 373 16.63 -14.42 -25.09
CA PRO A 373 17.78 -15.09 -25.71
C PRO A 373 19.14 -14.49 -25.34
N VAL A 374 19.20 -13.16 -25.15
CA VAL A 374 20.43 -12.45 -24.79
C VAL A 374 20.88 -12.86 -23.38
N ILE A 375 19.95 -12.87 -22.42
CA ILE A 375 20.21 -13.34 -21.06
C ILE A 375 20.58 -14.83 -21.09
N ARG A 376 19.78 -15.65 -21.78
CA ARG A 376 19.95 -17.12 -21.87
C ARG A 376 21.24 -17.57 -22.53
N ALA A 377 21.87 -16.72 -23.34
CA ALA A 377 23.20 -16.99 -23.91
C ALA A 377 24.30 -17.04 -22.85
N ASN A 378 24.12 -16.34 -21.72
CA ASN A 378 25.05 -16.27 -20.60
C ASN A 378 24.56 -17.06 -19.37
N ASP A 379 23.28 -16.92 -19.04
CA ASP A 379 22.64 -17.54 -17.86
C ASP A 379 21.42 -18.36 -18.29
N LYS A 380 21.62 -19.68 -18.42
CA LYS A 380 20.68 -20.60 -19.09
C LYS A 380 19.40 -20.83 -18.31
N ASP A 381 19.44 -20.62 -17.00
CA ASP A 381 18.37 -20.95 -16.06
C ASP A 381 17.98 -19.79 -15.15
N ALA A 382 18.51 -18.57 -15.36
CA ALA A 382 18.00 -17.31 -14.81
C ALA A 382 16.47 -17.26 -14.65
N ILE A 383 15.98 -16.73 -13.55
CA ILE A 383 14.57 -16.31 -13.47
C ILE A 383 14.44 -14.93 -14.12
N ILE A 384 13.51 -14.82 -15.06
CA ILE A 384 13.24 -13.58 -15.78
C ILE A 384 11.80 -13.16 -15.54
N ILE A 385 11.62 -11.97 -14.97
CA ILE A 385 10.33 -11.33 -14.74
C ILE A 385 10.04 -10.39 -15.91
N VAL A 386 8.89 -10.56 -16.56
CA VAL A 386 8.44 -9.76 -17.71
C VAL A 386 7.29 -8.86 -17.27
N GLY A 387 7.43 -7.54 -17.46
CA GLY A 387 6.35 -6.58 -17.24
C GLY A 387 5.11 -6.89 -18.07
N THR A 388 3.96 -6.34 -17.68
CA THR A 388 2.72 -6.48 -18.45
C THR A 388 2.11 -5.11 -18.79
N PRO A 389 1.18 -5.03 -19.77
CA PRO A 389 0.56 -3.75 -20.12
C PRO A 389 -0.18 -3.09 -18.96
N THR A 390 -0.44 -1.80 -19.14
CA THR A 390 -1.18 -0.96 -18.18
C THR A 390 -0.46 -0.91 -16.82
N TRP A 391 0.81 -0.49 -16.82
CA TRP A 391 1.65 -0.42 -15.62
C TRP A 391 1.73 -1.78 -14.91
N SER A 392 1.99 -2.83 -15.67
CA SER A 392 2.06 -4.20 -15.18
C SER A 392 0.79 -4.65 -14.46
N GLN A 393 -0.39 -4.48 -15.07
CA GLN A 393 -1.67 -4.92 -14.49
C GLN A 393 -2.38 -6.00 -15.32
N ASP A 394 -2.09 -6.07 -16.61
CA ASP A 394 -2.81 -6.92 -17.57
C ASP A 394 -2.20 -8.33 -17.69
N VAL A 395 -1.90 -8.96 -16.55
CA VAL A 395 -1.38 -10.35 -16.49
C VAL A 395 -2.38 -11.37 -17.03
N ASP A 396 -3.68 -11.09 -16.94
CA ASP A 396 -4.71 -11.95 -17.52
C ASP A 396 -4.63 -11.99 -19.06
N ILE A 397 -4.30 -10.86 -19.69
CA ILE A 397 -4.05 -10.78 -21.14
C ILE A 397 -2.75 -11.53 -21.49
N ALA A 398 -1.68 -11.33 -20.72
CA ALA A 398 -0.42 -12.04 -20.93
C ALA A 398 -0.60 -13.56 -20.85
N SER A 399 -1.46 -14.04 -19.94
CA SER A 399 -1.74 -15.47 -19.73
C SER A 399 -2.43 -16.16 -20.92
N GLU A 400 -3.10 -15.41 -21.79
CA GLU A 400 -3.75 -15.96 -22.99
C GLU A 400 -2.75 -16.24 -24.13
N ASN A 401 -1.59 -15.56 -24.10
CA ASN A 401 -0.55 -15.72 -25.11
C ASN A 401 0.85 -15.55 -24.49
N PRO A 402 1.25 -16.39 -23.52
CA PRO A 402 2.48 -16.20 -22.77
C PRO A 402 3.71 -16.33 -23.67
N VAL A 403 4.87 -15.88 -23.18
CA VAL A 403 6.17 -16.18 -23.80
C VAL A 403 6.37 -17.70 -23.71
N THR A 404 6.84 -18.33 -24.78
CA THR A 404 7.01 -19.80 -24.85
C THR A 404 8.42 -20.18 -25.28
N GLY A 405 8.82 -21.42 -25.04
CA GLY A 405 10.14 -21.94 -25.40
C GLY A 405 11.24 -21.68 -24.36
N TYR A 406 10.88 -21.11 -23.22
CA TYR A 406 11.78 -20.85 -22.08
C TYR A 406 11.13 -21.30 -20.79
N ASP A 407 11.92 -21.91 -19.91
CA ASP A 407 11.57 -22.13 -18.51
C ASP A 407 11.94 -20.89 -17.67
N ASN A 408 11.57 -20.88 -16.38
CA ASN A 408 11.92 -19.82 -15.42
C ASN A 408 11.53 -18.40 -15.87
N ILE A 409 10.36 -18.26 -16.50
CA ILE A 409 9.76 -16.97 -16.81
C ILE A 409 8.63 -16.69 -15.82
N MET A 410 8.58 -15.49 -15.27
CA MET A 410 7.49 -14.98 -14.45
C MET A 410 6.97 -13.65 -15.02
N TYR A 411 5.80 -13.22 -14.57
CA TYR A 411 5.13 -12.03 -15.09
C TYR A 411 4.81 -11.05 -13.97
N ALA A 412 5.18 -9.78 -14.15
CA ALA A 412 4.96 -8.75 -13.15
C ALA A 412 3.47 -8.38 -13.06
N ALA A 413 2.97 -8.25 -11.83
CA ALA A 413 1.73 -7.55 -11.52
C ALA A 413 2.00 -6.48 -10.45
N HIS A 414 1.68 -5.21 -10.71
CA HIS A 414 1.89 -4.11 -9.76
C HIS A 414 0.57 -3.58 -9.24
N PHE A 415 0.54 -3.25 -7.95
CA PHE A 415 -0.66 -2.66 -7.34
C PHE A 415 -0.32 -1.54 -6.34
N TYR A 416 -1.30 -0.69 -6.11
CA TYR A 416 -1.26 0.38 -5.13
C TYR A 416 -2.59 0.33 -4.41
N ALA A 417 -2.59 -0.07 -3.14
CA ALA A 417 -3.78 -0.59 -2.46
C ALA A 417 -4.95 0.41 -2.45
N ALA A 418 -4.71 1.72 -2.35
CA ALA A 418 -5.81 2.68 -2.36
C ALA A 418 -6.43 2.90 -3.76
N THR A 419 -5.85 2.33 -4.83
CA THR A 419 -6.35 2.44 -6.21
C THR A 419 -6.82 1.11 -6.77
N HIS A 420 -6.01 0.06 -6.62
CA HIS A 420 -6.23 -1.24 -7.24
C HIS A 420 -6.77 -2.23 -6.22
N LYS A 421 -7.96 -2.79 -6.49
CA LYS A 421 -8.72 -3.58 -5.52
C LYS A 421 -9.01 -4.98 -6.05
N GLN A 422 -10.23 -5.45 -5.87
CA GLN A 422 -10.65 -6.81 -6.23
C GLN A 422 -10.48 -7.10 -7.73
N GLU A 423 -10.73 -6.12 -8.59
CA GLU A 423 -10.63 -6.28 -10.04
C GLU A 423 -9.23 -6.69 -10.51
N LEU A 424 -8.17 -6.19 -9.86
CA LEU A 424 -6.81 -6.59 -10.20
C LEU A 424 -6.46 -7.97 -9.61
N ARG A 425 -6.94 -8.28 -8.39
CA ARG A 425 -6.82 -9.64 -7.82
C ARG A 425 -7.51 -10.70 -8.69
N ASP A 426 -8.63 -10.35 -9.31
CA ASP A 426 -9.35 -11.24 -10.24
C ASP A 426 -8.54 -11.49 -11.52
N LYS A 427 -7.88 -10.46 -12.07
CA LYS A 427 -6.95 -10.62 -13.22
C LYS A 427 -5.77 -11.53 -12.87
N ILE A 428 -5.15 -11.31 -11.70
CA ILE A 428 -4.03 -12.13 -11.23
C ILE A 428 -4.48 -13.58 -11.01
N SER A 429 -5.65 -13.80 -10.39
CA SER A 429 -6.23 -15.14 -10.22
C SER A 429 -6.44 -15.82 -11.57
N LYS A 430 -7.03 -15.12 -12.54
CA LYS A 430 -7.24 -15.66 -13.90
C LYS A 430 -5.91 -16.05 -14.56
N ALA A 431 -4.87 -15.23 -14.40
CA ALA A 431 -3.55 -15.54 -14.95
C ALA A 431 -2.95 -16.81 -14.33
N ILE A 432 -3.02 -16.94 -13.00
CA ILE A 432 -2.55 -18.12 -12.26
C ILE A 432 -3.37 -19.37 -12.65
N ASP A 433 -4.70 -19.27 -12.77
CA ASP A 433 -5.57 -20.36 -13.20
C ASP A 433 -5.26 -20.82 -14.64
N ASN A 434 -4.78 -19.90 -15.49
CA ASN A 434 -4.26 -20.22 -16.82
C ASN A 434 -2.84 -20.81 -16.81
N GLY A 435 -2.23 -20.98 -15.63
CA GLY A 435 -0.90 -21.54 -15.45
C GLY A 435 0.24 -20.52 -15.54
N LEU A 436 -0.06 -19.22 -15.46
CA LEU A 436 0.96 -18.16 -15.55
C LEU A 436 1.57 -17.87 -14.16
N PRO A 437 2.89 -18.04 -13.97
CA PRO A 437 3.58 -17.64 -12.74
C PRO A 437 3.66 -16.11 -12.61
N VAL A 438 3.06 -15.56 -11.55
CA VAL A 438 2.99 -14.10 -11.31
C VAL A 438 3.92 -13.71 -10.16
N PHE A 439 4.57 -12.55 -10.28
CA PHE A 439 5.40 -11.92 -9.25
C PHE A 439 4.91 -10.49 -9.01
N ILE A 440 4.71 -10.08 -7.76
CA ILE A 440 4.36 -8.69 -7.42
C ILE A 440 5.65 -7.85 -7.25
N SER A 441 6.35 -7.56 -8.36
CA SER A 441 7.69 -6.95 -8.28
C SER A 441 7.67 -5.50 -7.80
N GLU A 442 6.49 -4.87 -7.77
CA GLU A 442 6.29 -3.56 -7.16
C GLU A 442 4.88 -3.43 -6.57
N PHE A 443 4.78 -2.89 -5.35
CA PHE A 443 3.51 -2.41 -4.81
C PHE A 443 3.70 -1.38 -3.69
N SER A 444 2.64 -0.63 -3.39
CA SER A 444 2.54 0.15 -2.14
C SER A 444 1.12 0.12 -1.58
N ILE A 445 0.94 0.65 -0.36
CA ILE A 445 -0.36 0.64 0.35
C ILE A 445 -1.15 1.96 0.20
N CYS A 446 -0.57 2.94 -0.51
CA CYS A 446 -1.24 4.19 -0.87
C CYS A 446 -1.88 4.10 -2.27
N ASP A 447 -2.28 5.25 -2.83
CA ASP A 447 -2.80 5.33 -4.19
C ASP A 447 -1.67 5.24 -5.24
N ALA A 448 -2.04 5.04 -6.50
CA ALA A 448 -1.12 4.86 -7.62
C ALA A 448 -0.26 6.10 -7.95
N SER A 449 -0.48 7.24 -7.30
CA SER A 449 0.43 8.38 -7.42
C SER A 449 1.69 8.24 -6.56
N GLY A 450 1.68 7.30 -5.61
CA GLY A 450 2.71 7.14 -4.58
C GLY A 450 2.56 8.11 -3.41
N ASN A 451 1.56 9.00 -3.42
CA ASN A 451 1.43 10.08 -2.44
C ASN A 451 0.00 10.33 -1.92
N GLY A 452 -0.98 9.52 -2.32
CA GLY A 452 -2.32 9.56 -1.73
C GLY A 452 -2.39 8.96 -0.34
N ALA A 453 -3.62 8.80 0.17
CA ALA A 453 -3.85 8.18 1.47
C ALA A 453 -3.53 6.67 1.46
N ILE A 454 -3.18 6.13 2.62
CA ILE A 454 -3.03 4.69 2.85
C ILE A 454 -4.41 4.05 2.97
N ASP A 455 -4.61 2.90 2.32
CA ASP A 455 -5.79 2.04 2.50
C ASP A 455 -5.36 0.72 3.17
N TYR A 456 -5.35 0.70 4.51
CA TYR A 456 -4.94 -0.47 5.29
C TYR A 456 -5.83 -1.69 5.07
N ASN A 457 -7.13 -1.49 4.85
CA ASN A 457 -8.06 -2.60 4.64
C ASN A 457 -7.79 -3.29 3.30
N GLU A 458 -7.59 -2.48 2.26
CA GLU A 458 -7.24 -3.04 0.96
C GLU A 458 -5.86 -3.68 0.99
N ALA A 459 -4.90 -3.09 1.71
CA ALA A 459 -3.60 -3.69 1.92
C ALA A 459 -3.70 -5.07 2.61
N ASP A 460 -4.54 -5.20 3.65
CA ASP A 460 -4.77 -6.49 4.30
C ASP A 460 -5.38 -7.52 3.34
N ALA A 461 -6.36 -7.12 2.52
CA ALA A 461 -6.94 -7.97 1.49
C ALA A 461 -5.90 -8.39 0.42
N TRP A 462 -4.96 -7.52 0.08
CA TRP A 462 -3.84 -7.85 -0.80
C TRP A 462 -2.87 -8.85 -0.15
N PHE A 463 -2.53 -8.70 1.13
CA PHE A 463 -1.66 -9.65 1.82
C PHE A 463 -2.32 -11.02 2.02
N GLU A 464 -3.62 -11.08 2.32
CA GLU A 464 -4.37 -12.34 2.33
C GLU A 464 -4.33 -13.04 0.95
N PHE A 465 -4.44 -12.26 -0.12
CA PHE A 465 -4.36 -12.77 -1.49
C PHE A 465 -2.94 -13.25 -1.85
N ILE A 466 -1.91 -12.47 -1.50
CA ILE A 466 -0.50 -12.79 -1.67
C ILE A 466 -0.19 -14.12 -0.97
N ASP A 467 -0.61 -14.28 0.28
CA ASP A 467 -0.38 -15.49 1.07
C ASP A 467 -1.13 -16.69 0.48
N LYS A 468 -2.39 -16.50 0.06
CA LYS A 468 -3.21 -17.56 -0.57
C LYS A 468 -2.53 -18.16 -1.80
N TYR A 469 -1.91 -17.34 -2.65
CA TYR A 469 -1.26 -17.79 -3.88
C TYR A 469 0.26 -17.94 -3.76
N ASN A 470 0.82 -17.75 -2.56
CA ASN A 470 2.27 -17.77 -2.32
C ASN A 470 3.03 -16.82 -3.27
N LEU A 471 2.49 -15.63 -3.52
CA LEU A 471 3.09 -14.67 -4.44
C LEU A 471 4.28 -14.00 -3.78
N SER A 472 5.40 -13.96 -4.50
CA SER A 472 6.56 -13.16 -4.09
C SER A 472 6.31 -11.67 -4.35
N TYR A 473 6.89 -10.79 -3.54
CA TYR A 473 6.65 -9.35 -3.63
C TYR A 473 7.85 -8.47 -3.30
N ALA A 474 7.86 -7.24 -3.81
CA ALA A 474 8.75 -6.17 -3.35
C ALA A 474 8.01 -4.83 -3.15
N SER A 475 8.10 -4.26 -1.95
CA SER A 475 7.39 -3.00 -1.63
C SER A 475 8.16 -1.75 -2.06
N TRP A 476 7.45 -0.80 -2.68
CA TRP A 476 7.91 0.53 -3.06
C TRP A 476 7.70 1.53 -1.90
N SER A 477 8.71 2.25 -1.39
CA SER A 477 10.16 2.14 -1.72
C SER A 477 11.14 2.55 -0.61
N LEU A 478 12.37 2.03 -0.69
CA LEU A 478 13.51 2.44 0.13
C LEU A 478 13.95 3.86 -0.28
N SER A 479 13.26 4.85 0.27
CA SER A 479 13.57 6.26 0.18
C SER A 479 12.98 7.01 1.38
N ASN A 480 13.46 8.23 1.59
CA ASN A 480 12.86 9.23 2.47
C ASN A 480 12.25 10.37 1.64
N LYS A 481 11.73 10.07 0.46
CA LYS A 481 11.02 11.06 -0.34
C LYS A 481 9.82 11.54 0.47
N ALA A 482 9.44 12.81 0.30
CA ALA A 482 8.26 13.35 0.96
C ALA A 482 6.99 12.87 0.25
N GLU A 483 6.74 11.56 0.33
CA GLU A 483 5.56 10.89 -0.23
C GLU A 483 5.12 9.69 0.62
N THR A 484 3.84 9.32 0.53
CA THR A 484 3.26 8.24 1.33
C THR A 484 3.90 6.88 1.08
N ALA A 485 4.33 6.57 -0.15
CA ALA A 485 4.93 5.29 -0.48
C ALA A 485 6.36 5.09 0.07
N SER A 486 7.04 6.16 0.49
CA SER A 486 8.39 6.04 1.06
C SER A 486 8.37 5.20 2.34
N LEU A 487 9.28 4.24 2.47
CA LEU A 487 9.39 3.37 3.65
C LEU A 487 10.03 4.10 4.84
N PHE A 488 10.75 5.19 4.59
CA PHE A 488 11.36 6.01 5.63
C PHE A 488 10.71 7.39 5.72
N SER A 489 10.67 7.93 6.93
CA SER A 489 10.21 9.29 7.20
C SER A 489 11.04 10.29 6.41
N SER A 490 10.39 11.28 5.80
CA SER A 490 11.07 12.35 5.04
C SER A 490 12.04 13.19 5.86
N SER A 491 11.93 13.16 7.20
CA SER A 491 12.87 13.81 8.11
C SER A 491 14.08 12.95 8.47
N SER A 492 14.04 11.64 8.19
CA SER A 492 15.14 10.74 8.50
C SER A 492 16.31 10.95 7.54
N THR A 493 17.51 10.81 8.09
CA THR A 493 18.78 10.76 7.33
C THR A 493 19.55 9.46 7.60
N THR A 494 18.92 8.56 8.34
CA THR A 494 19.44 7.27 8.75
C THR A 494 19.44 6.33 7.55
N VAL A 495 20.45 5.47 7.45
CA VAL A 495 20.58 4.48 6.35
C VAL A 495 20.71 3.05 6.87
N SER A 496 20.69 2.84 8.18
CA SER A 496 20.83 1.55 8.87
C SER A 496 20.37 1.69 10.31
N ASP A 497 20.08 0.58 11.00
CA ASP A 497 19.66 0.58 12.41
C ASP A 497 18.47 1.54 12.69
N PHE A 498 17.45 1.50 11.82
CA PHE A 498 16.32 2.43 11.82
C PHE A 498 15.54 2.39 13.14
N SER A 499 15.36 3.56 13.78
CA SER A 499 14.43 3.70 14.89
C SER A 499 12.99 3.75 14.41
N GLU A 500 12.01 3.56 15.30
CA GLU A 500 10.58 3.70 14.96
C GLU A 500 10.22 5.07 14.36
N SER A 501 10.96 6.13 14.71
CA SER A 501 10.75 7.46 14.14
C SER A 501 11.38 7.67 12.75
N ASP A 502 12.31 6.79 12.37
CA ASP A 502 12.91 6.81 11.03
C ASP A 502 12.01 6.15 10.00
N ILE A 503 11.09 5.27 10.43
CA ILE A 503 10.23 4.46 9.57
C ILE A 503 8.88 5.17 9.38
N SER A 504 8.42 5.28 8.13
CA SER A 504 7.10 5.84 7.83
C SER A 504 5.97 4.89 8.23
N ASP A 505 4.72 5.34 8.12
CA ASP A 505 3.56 4.48 8.35
C ASP A 505 3.50 3.31 7.35
N THR A 506 3.80 3.57 6.08
CA THR A 506 3.97 2.53 5.05
C THR A 506 5.08 1.56 5.42
N GLY A 507 6.25 2.06 5.85
CA GLY A 507 7.38 1.23 6.25
C GLY A 507 7.05 0.31 7.44
N LYS A 508 6.36 0.83 8.46
CA LYS A 508 5.96 0.06 9.65
C LYS A 508 5.04 -1.08 9.26
N TYR A 509 4.01 -0.78 8.46
CA TYR A 509 3.07 -1.80 7.99
C TYR A 509 3.76 -2.91 7.20
N ILE A 510 4.64 -2.55 6.26
CA ILE A 510 5.37 -3.52 5.44
C ILE A 510 6.32 -4.38 6.28
N ARG A 511 7.07 -3.75 7.21
CA ARG A 511 7.92 -4.49 8.16
C ARG A 511 7.12 -5.54 8.92
N ASP A 512 5.96 -5.17 9.45
CA ASP A 512 5.13 -6.09 10.24
C ASP A 512 4.63 -7.26 9.39
N LYS A 513 4.25 -7.01 8.13
CA LYS A 513 3.84 -8.07 7.19
C LYS A 513 4.98 -9.02 6.83
N ILE A 514 6.21 -8.52 6.65
CA ILE A 514 7.38 -9.38 6.38
C ILE A 514 7.69 -10.26 7.60
N LEU A 515 7.65 -9.68 8.80
CA LEU A 515 7.87 -10.38 10.08
C LEU A 515 6.73 -11.36 10.45
N GLY A 516 5.58 -11.27 9.78
CA GLY A 516 4.39 -12.08 10.07
C GLY A 516 3.69 -11.71 11.38
N ASN A 517 3.71 -10.42 11.74
CA ASN A 517 3.07 -9.88 12.94
C ASN A 517 1.59 -9.50 12.74
#